data_AF-A0A522U9K8-F1
#
_entry.id   AF-A0A522U9K8-F1
#
_cell.length_a   1.000
_cell.length_b   1.000
_cell.length_c   1.000
_cell.angle_alpha   90.00
_cell.angle_beta   90.00
_cell.angle_gamma   90.00
#
_symmetry.space_group_name_H-M   'P 1'
#
loop_
_entity.id
_entity.type
_entity.pdbx_description
1 polymer ?
#
loop_
_entity_poly.entity_id
_entity_poly.type
_entity_poly.pdbx_seq_one_letter_code
_entity_poly.pdbx_strand_id
1 'polypeptide(L)'
;MTEQDPGPNRAEAPVDPVFTHPASPFIKTEAPAPVAFVSPPAPAVASTWVAYRGQIEFGLAVLAYLMVLVGSVTVVQANSEAGWRYYAAALPLLPAGLVIWLFVRALGRLNELQRRIQMQAFGFALGATALVTFGYGFLEGAGLPDLNWTYVLPLMTVLWGAGTAIFAWRYRQGRP
;
A
#
# COMPACT_ATOMS: atom_id res chain seq x y z
N MET A 1 85.48 -6.15 43.30
CA MET A 1 84.03 -6.36 43.47
C MET A 1 83.37 -5.05 43.06
N THR A 2 82.82 -5.01 41.85
CA THR A 2 82.21 -3.79 41.30
C THR A 2 80.70 -3.93 41.52
N GLU A 3 80.15 -3.13 42.42
CA GLU A 3 78.70 -3.06 42.66
C GLU A 3 77.98 -2.63 41.38
N GLN A 4 76.99 -3.42 41.00
CA GLN A 4 76.12 -3.19 39.85
C GLN A 4 74.92 -2.40 40.35
N ASP A 5 74.90 -1.09 40.09
CA ASP A 5 73.80 -0.18 40.42
C ASP A 5 72.51 -0.66 39.74
N PRO A 6 71.45 -1.05 40.48
CA PRO A 6 70.21 -1.52 39.88
C PRO A 6 69.49 -0.35 39.22
N GLY A 7 69.42 -0.35 37.89
CA GLY A 7 68.73 0.69 37.13
C GLY A 7 67.29 0.90 37.60
N PRO A 8 66.73 2.11 37.38
CA PRO A 8 65.51 2.58 38.02
C PRO A 8 64.33 1.62 37.84
N ASN A 9 63.65 1.33 38.95
CA ASN A 9 62.52 0.42 39.03
C ASN A 9 61.35 0.96 38.19
N ARG A 10 60.98 0.25 37.12
CA ARG A 10 59.91 0.65 36.18
C ARG A 10 58.54 0.82 36.86
N ALA A 11 58.38 0.31 38.08
CA ALA A 11 57.17 0.42 38.89
C ALA A 11 57.01 1.79 39.60
N GLU A 12 58.07 2.60 39.68
CA GLU A 12 58.05 3.92 40.35
C GLU A 12 57.95 5.10 39.37
N ALA A 13 57.92 4.83 38.06
CA ALA A 13 57.66 5.86 37.07
C ALA A 13 56.22 6.40 37.22
N PRO A 14 56.01 7.72 37.38
CA PRO A 14 54.67 8.28 37.47
C PRO A 14 53.83 7.87 36.26
N VAL A 15 52.69 7.22 36.51
CA VAL A 15 51.77 6.81 35.45
C VAL A 15 51.15 8.09 34.89
N ASP A 16 51.62 8.52 33.72
CA ASP A 16 51.16 9.73 33.06
C ASP A 16 49.66 9.60 32.74
N PRO A 17 48.78 10.48 33.24
CA PRO A 17 47.34 10.31 33.06
C PRO A 17 47.01 10.45 31.56
N VAL A 18 46.53 9.37 30.96
CA VAL A 18 46.06 9.31 29.56
C VAL A 18 45.00 10.39 29.23
N PHE A 19 44.39 10.98 30.26
CA PHE A 19 43.36 11.99 30.17
C PHE A 19 43.86 13.44 30.19
N THR A 20 45.14 13.71 30.49
CA THR A 20 45.69 15.07 30.55
C THR A 20 46.45 15.48 29.28
N HIS A 21 46.60 14.58 28.31
CA HIS A 21 47.27 14.89 27.05
C HIS A 21 46.36 15.73 26.14
N PRO A 22 46.83 16.87 25.58
CA PRO A 22 46.03 17.76 24.72
C PRO A 22 45.55 17.13 23.40
N ALA A 23 46.02 15.92 23.07
CA ALA A 23 45.60 15.14 21.90
C ALA A 23 44.74 13.92 22.26
N SER A 24 44.22 13.84 23.49
CA SER A 24 43.41 12.70 23.92
C SER A 24 42.08 12.64 23.14
N PRO A 25 41.73 11.51 22.51
CA PRO A 25 40.51 11.35 21.72
C PRO A 25 39.23 11.42 22.57
N PHE A 26 39.38 11.45 23.90
CA PHE A 26 38.29 11.55 24.87
C PHE A 26 38.09 12.97 25.40
N ILE A 27 38.89 13.95 24.97
CA ILE A 27 38.55 15.36 25.18
C ILE A 27 37.32 15.65 24.32
N LYS A 28 36.22 15.94 25.01
CA LYS A 28 34.97 16.38 24.41
C LYS A 28 35.25 17.67 23.64
N THR A 29 35.44 17.55 22.33
CA THR A 29 35.50 18.68 21.42
C THR A 29 34.23 19.49 21.68
N GLU A 30 34.36 20.77 22.04
CA GLU A 30 33.18 21.64 22.13
C GLU A 30 32.41 21.51 20.82
N ALA A 31 31.10 21.33 20.91
CA ALA A 31 30.27 21.21 19.71
C ALA A 31 30.55 22.46 18.86
N PRO A 32 30.93 22.31 17.58
CA PRO A 32 31.17 23.46 16.72
C PRO A 32 29.93 24.38 16.76
N ALA A 33 30.17 25.70 16.75
CA ALA A 33 29.10 26.70 16.76
C ALA A 33 27.98 26.27 15.81
N PRO A 34 26.70 26.34 16.24
CA PRO A 34 25.60 25.72 15.52
C PRO A 34 25.61 26.20 14.08
N VAL A 35 26.04 25.32 13.16
CA VAL A 35 25.95 25.57 11.74
C VAL A 35 24.46 25.63 11.47
N ALA A 36 23.98 26.77 10.97
CA ALA A 36 22.58 26.91 10.59
C ALA A 36 22.30 25.84 9.53
N PHE A 37 21.76 24.69 9.95
CA PHE A 37 21.19 23.72 9.03
C PHE A 37 20.11 24.48 8.28
N VAL A 38 20.36 24.76 7.00
CA VAL A 38 19.33 25.28 6.10
C VAL A 38 18.15 24.35 6.29
N SER A 39 17.07 24.86 6.88
CA SER A 39 15.88 24.05 7.11
C SER A 39 15.51 23.43 5.77
N PRO A 40 15.19 22.12 5.73
CA PRO A 40 14.73 21.49 4.51
C PRO A 40 13.62 22.38 3.93
N PRO A 41 13.62 22.66 2.61
CA PRO A 41 12.56 23.44 2.01
C PRO A 41 11.23 22.84 2.46
N ALA A 42 10.29 23.71 2.86
CA ALA A 42 8.96 23.29 3.29
C ALA A 42 8.43 22.24 2.30
N PRO A 43 7.86 21.12 2.77
CA PRO A 43 7.41 20.06 1.88
C PRO A 43 6.49 20.69 0.83
N ALA A 44 6.82 20.48 -0.44
CA ALA A 44 5.99 20.95 -1.54
C ALA A 44 4.55 20.48 -1.26
N VAL A 45 3.65 21.44 -1.02
CA VAL A 45 2.24 21.14 -0.76
C VAL A 45 1.75 20.41 -2.00
N ALA A 46 1.57 19.09 -1.89
CA ALA A 46 1.18 18.25 -3.02
C ALA A 46 -0.10 18.85 -3.62
N SER A 47 -0.05 19.26 -4.89
CA SER A 47 -1.16 20.00 -5.49
C SER A 47 -2.41 19.11 -5.45
N THR A 48 -3.41 19.53 -4.69
CA THR A 48 -4.72 18.87 -4.61
C THR A 48 -5.33 18.67 -6.00
N TRP A 49 -5.00 19.55 -6.95
CA TRP A 49 -5.38 19.49 -8.35
C TRP A 49 -5.00 18.18 -9.06
N VAL A 50 -3.80 17.64 -8.82
CA VAL A 50 -3.33 16.38 -9.43
C VAL A 50 -4.07 15.15 -8.88
N ALA A 51 -4.60 15.25 -7.65
CA ALA A 51 -5.47 14.22 -7.07
C ALA A 51 -6.88 14.30 -7.67
N TYR A 52 -7.48 15.49 -7.72
CA TYR A 52 -8.80 15.71 -8.30
C TYR A 52 -8.88 15.31 -9.77
N ARG A 53 -7.86 15.66 -10.56
CA ARG A 53 -7.80 15.27 -11.98
C ARG A 53 -7.87 13.76 -12.16
N GLY A 54 -7.12 12.99 -11.37
CA GLY A 54 -7.15 11.53 -11.44
C GLY A 54 -8.50 10.93 -11.01
N GLN A 55 -9.15 11.51 -10.00
CA GLN A 55 -10.48 11.10 -9.58
C GLN A 55 -11.54 11.40 -10.65
N ILE A 56 -11.44 12.54 -11.33
CA ILE A 56 -12.32 12.91 -12.44
C ILE A 56 -12.08 11.97 -13.62
N GLU A 57 -10.83 11.69 -13.99
CA GLU A 57 -10.48 10.74 -15.06
C GLU A 57 -11.06 9.34 -14.77
N PHE A 58 -10.93 8.86 -13.53
CA PHE A 58 -11.54 7.61 -13.10
C PHE A 58 -13.07 7.64 -13.15
N GLY A 59 -13.69 8.71 -12.62
CA GLY A 59 -15.15 8.88 -12.63
C GLY A 59 -15.72 8.95 -14.05
N LEU A 60 -15.05 9.65 -14.96
CA LEU A 60 -15.42 9.70 -16.38
C LEU A 60 -15.23 8.34 -17.06
N ALA A 61 -14.17 7.59 -16.75
CA ALA A 61 -13.98 6.25 -17.29
C ALA A 61 -15.07 5.28 -16.81
N VAL A 62 -15.47 5.35 -15.52
CA VAL A 62 -16.58 4.57 -14.98
C VAL A 62 -17.90 4.97 -15.66
N LEU A 63 -18.16 6.27 -15.83
CA LEU A 63 -19.35 6.74 -16.52
C LEU A 63 -19.41 6.25 -17.98
N ALA A 64 -18.30 6.37 -18.71
CA ALA A 64 -18.19 5.87 -20.07
C ALA A 64 -18.39 4.35 -20.15
N TYR A 65 -17.80 3.59 -19.21
CA TYR A 65 -18.04 2.15 -19.08
C TYR A 65 -19.52 1.84 -18.88
N LEU A 66 -20.21 2.52 -17.95
CA LEU A 66 -21.62 2.30 -17.69
C LEU A 66 -22.50 2.64 -18.90
N MET A 67 -22.20 3.74 -19.60
CA MET A 67 -22.91 4.10 -20.83
C MET A 67 -22.76 3.04 -21.92
N VAL A 68 -21.54 2.56 -22.16
CA VAL A 68 -21.27 1.51 -23.16
C VAL A 68 -21.92 0.19 -22.74
N LEU A 69 -21.88 -0.16 -21.45
CA LEU A 69 -22.51 -1.37 -20.92
C LEU A 69 -24.03 -1.34 -21.15
N VAL A 70 -24.70 -0.26 -20.75
CA VAL A 70 -26.16 -0.12 -20.93
C VAL A 70 -26.51 -0.12 -22.42
N GLY A 71 -25.76 0.59 -23.25
CA GLY A 71 -25.95 0.58 -24.71
C GLY A 71 -25.76 -0.80 -25.33
N SER A 72 -24.72 -1.53 -24.91
CA SER A 72 -24.46 -2.91 -25.35
C SER A 72 -25.60 -3.85 -24.98
N VAL A 73 -26.03 -3.86 -23.71
CA VAL A 73 -27.10 -4.74 -23.22
C VAL A 73 -28.42 -4.46 -23.95
N THR A 74 -28.79 -3.18 -24.12
CA THR A 74 -30.03 -2.80 -24.82
C THR A 74 -30.01 -3.24 -26.28
N VAL A 75 -28.91 -3.05 -27.00
CA VAL A 75 -28.74 -3.49 -28.39
C VAL A 75 -28.80 -5.02 -28.52
N VAL A 76 -28.15 -5.74 -27.62
CA VAL A 76 -28.14 -7.22 -27.60
C VAL A 76 -29.53 -7.77 -27.30
N GLN A 77 -30.27 -7.17 -26.35
CA GLN A 77 -31.64 -7.58 -26.04
C GLN A 77 -32.61 -7.33 -27.20
N ALA A 78 -32.46 -6.19 -27.90
CA ALA A 78 -33.28 -5.87 -29.06
C ALA A 78 -32.98 -6.74 -30.30
N ASN A 79 -31.78 -7.32 -30.37
CA ASN A 79 -31.30 -8.11 -31.52
C ASN A 79 -30.86 -9.51 -31.06
N SER A 80 -31.72 -10.19 -30.29
CA SER A 80 -31.38 -11.44 -29.63
C SER A 80 -30.99 -12.57 -30.60
N GLU A 81 -31.52 -12.60 -31.82
CA GLU A 81 -31.20 -13.64 -32.82
C GLU A 81 -30.02 -13.28 -33.74
N ALA A 82 -29.49 -12.07 -33.64
CA ALA A 82 -28.44 -11.61 -34.53
C ALA A 82 -27.09 -12.28 -34.24
N GLY A 83 -26.43 -12.81 -35.28
CA GLY A 83 -25.11 -13.44 -35.14
C GLY A 83 -24.02 -12.51 -34.62
N TRP A 84 -24.14 -11.19 -34.84
CA TRP A 84 -23.18 -10.19 -34.38
C TRP A 84 -23.35 -9.78 -32.90
N ARG A 85 -24.38 -10.27 -32.20
CA ARG A 85 -24.68 -9.91 -30.80
C ARG A 85 -23.51 -10.10 -29.85
N TYR A 86 -22.65 -11.09 -30.12
CA TYR A 86 -21.47 -11.38 -29.29
C TYR A 86 -20.41 -10.26 -29.37
N TYR A 87 -20.25 -9.62 -30.53
CA TYR A 87 -19.36 -8.46 -30.66
C TYR A 87 -19.89 -7.26 -29.87
N ALA A 88 -21.20 -7.04 -29.93
CA ALA A 88 -21.84 -5.99 -29.14
C ALA A 88 -21.73 -6.28 -27.63
N ALA A 89 -21.92 -7.54 -27.20
CA ALA A 89 -21.75 -7.97 -25.81
C ALA A 89 -20.31 -7.85 -25.29
N ALA A 90 -19.32 -7.97 -26.17
CA ALA A 90 -17.90 -7.79 -25.84
C ALA A 90 -17.46 -6.32 -25.78
N LEU A 91 -18.22 -5.39 -26.38
CA LEU A 91 -17.87 -3.96 -26.46
C LEU A 91 -17.54 -3.30 -25.11
N PRO A 92 -18.25 -3.59 -24.00
CA PRO A 92 -17.97 -2.99 -22.69
C PRO A 92 -16.63 -3.43 -22.07
N LEU A 93 -15.95 -4.44 -22.63
CA LEU A 93 -14.65 -4.90 -22.14
C LEU A 93 -13.56 -3.84 -22.33
N LEU A 94 -13.63 -3.04 -23.41
CA LEU A 94 -12.65 -1.98 -23.68
C LEU A 94 -12.65 -0.90 -22.59
N PRO A 95 -13.79 -0.25 -22.27
CA PRO A 95 -13.82 0.73 -21.18
C PRO A 95 -13.63 0.07 -19.81
N ALA A 96 -14.05 -1.18 -19.60
CA ALA A 96 -13.71 -1.90 -18.37
C ALA A 96 -12.20 -2.04 -18.17
N GLY A 97 -11.45 -2.36 -19.22
CA GLY A 97 -9.99 -2.41 -19.19
C GLY A 97 -9.36 -1.07 -18.81
N LEU A 98 -9.90 0.04 -19.32
CA LEU A 98 -9.45 1.39 -18.95
C LEU A 98 -9.70 1.68 -17.46
N VAL A 99 -10.89 1.33 -16.95
CA VAL A 99 -11.23 1.49 -15.52
C VAL A 99 -10.25 0.68 -14.65
N ILE A 100 -9.94 -0.56 -15.03
CA ILE A 100 -8.96 -1.39 -14.33
C ILE A 100 -7.58 -0.75 -14.36
N TRP A 101 -7.13 -0.26 -15.52
CA TRP A 101 -5.83 0.39 -15.64
C TRP A 101 -5.73 1.64 -14.75
N LEU A 102 -6.75 2.49 -14.75
CA LEU A 102 -6.82 3.67 -13.89
C LEU A 102 -6.86 3.30 -12.41
N PHE A 103 -7.60 2.25 -12.06
CA PHE A 103 -7.65 1.72 -10.70
C PHE A 103 -6.28 1.25 -10.22
N VAL A 104 -5.57 0.42 -11.01
CA VAL A 104 -4.22 -0.07 -10.68
C VAL A 104 -3.24 1.09 -10.57
N ARG A 105 -3.31 2.07 -11.48
CA ARG A 105 -2.52 3.29 -11.41
C ARG A 105 -2.80 4.09 -10.13
N ALA A 106 -4.06 4.16 -9.69
CA ALA A 106 -4.44 4.83 -8.46
C ALA A 106 -3.89 4.09 -7.23
N LEU A 107 -3.92 2.75 -7.22
CA LEU A 107 -3.32 1.93 -6.16
C LEU A 107 -1.81 2.18 -6.00
N GLY A 108 -1.09 2.35 -7.11
CA GLY A 108 0.36 2.65 -7.09
C GLY A 108 0.71 4.03 -6.54
N ARG A 109 -0.27 4.94 -6.41
CA ARG A 109 -0.09 6.30 -5.89
C ARG A 109 -0.51 6.45 -4.44
N LEU A 110 -0.93 5.36 -3.80
CA LEU A 110 -1.31 5.35 -2.40
C LEU A 110 -0.10 5.57 -1.50
N ASN A 111 -0.30 6.25 -0.38
CA ASN A 111 0.69 6.30 0.68
C ASN A 111 0.83 4.92 1.37
N GLU A 112 1.88 4.75 2.17
CA GLU A 112 2.18 3.45 2.78
C GLU A 112 1.06 2.94 3.70
N LEU A 113 0.43 3.84 4.48
CA LEU A 113 -0.70 3.47 5.35
C LEU A 113 -1.90 2.95 4.54
N GLN A 114 -2.30 3.69 3.50
CA GLN A 114 -3.44 3.33 2.66
C GLN A 114 -3.13 2.07 1.85
N ARG A 115 -1.90 1.88 1.37
CA ARG A 115 -1.46 0.65 0.72
C ARG A 115 -1.55 -0.55 1.65
N ARG A 116 -1.12 -0.42 2.91
CA ARG A 116 -1.27 -1.47 3.94
C ARG A 116 -2.73 -1.81 4.21
N ILE A 117 -3.60 -0.80 4.35
CA ILE A 117 -5.05 -1.01 4.52
C ILE A 117 -5.62 -1.80 3.34
N GLN A 118 -5.30 -1.40 2.11
CA GLN A 118 -5.81 -2.08 0.91
C GLN A 118 -5.31 -3.52 0.82
N MET A 119 -4.03 -3.78 1.12
CA MET A 119 -3.47 -5.13 1.14
C MET A 119 -4.17 -6.02 2.17
N GLN A 120 -4.39 -5.52 3.39
CA GLN A 120 -5.13 -6.24 4.43
C GLN A 120 -6.59 -6.50 4.01
N ALA A 121 -7.24 -5.50 3.42
CA ALA A 121 -8.60 -5.63 2.91
C ALA A 121 -8.70 -6.66 1.78
N PHE A 122 -7.75 -6.69 0.83
CA PHE A 122 -7.71 -7.69 -0.23
C PHE A 122 -7.49 -9.09 0.33
N GLY A 123 -6.56 -9.27 1.27
CA GLY A 123 -6.32 -10.55 1.93
C GLY A 123 -7.55 -11.05 2.69
N PHE A 124 -8.21 -10.17 3.44
CA PHE A 124 -9.47 -10.47 4.11
C PHE A 124 -10.56 -10.86 3.12
N ALA A 125 -10.77 -10.08 2.06
CA ALA A 125 -11.80 -10.34 1.06
C ALA A 125 -11.59 -11.67 0.35
N LEU A 126 -10.35 -11.98 -0.05
CA LEU A 126 -10.01 -13.27 -0.65
C LEU A 126 -10.29 -14.43 0.30
N GLY A 127 -9.79 -14.36 1.54
CA GLY A 127 -9.99 -15.42 2.54
C GLY A 127 -11.46 -15.62 2.89
N ALA A 128 -12.20 -14.54 3.12
CA ALA A 128 -13.62 -14.58 3.43
C ALA A 128 -14.45 -15.09 2.23
N THR A 129 -14.13 -14.66 1.00
CA THR A 129 -14.81 -15.18 -0.20
C THR A 129 -14.56 -16.67 -0.36
N ALA A 130 -13.30 -17.11 -0.23
CA ALA A 130 -12.95 -18.53 -0.34
C ALA A 130 -13.68 -19.39 0.70
N LEU A 131 -13.77 -18.90 1.95
CA LEU A 131 -14.51 -19.57 3.01
C LEU A 131 -16.00 -19.71 2.66
N VAL A 132 -16.63 -18.64 2.14
CA VAL A 132 -18.04 -18.65 1.75
C VAL A 132 -18.28 -19.57 0.56
N THR A 133 -17.46 -19.48 -0.50
CA THR A 133 -17.63 -20.30 -1.71
C THR A 133 -17.36 -21.78 -1.46
N PHE A 134 -16.34 -22.12 -0.65
CA PHE A 134 -16.09 -23.51 -0.28
C PHE A 134 -17.16 -24.05 0.66
N GLY A 135 -17.59 -23.24 1.64
CA GLY A 135 -18.74 -23.56 2.48
C GLY A 135 -19.99 -23.88 1.64
N TYR A 136 -20.27 -23.06 0.65
CA TYR A 136 -21.37 -23.28 -0.29
C TYR A 136 -21.17 -24.54 -1.15
N GLY A 137 -19.96 -24.85 -1.60
CA GLY A 137 -19.68 -26.08 -2.34
C GLY A 137 -19.95 -27.36 -1.53
N PHE A 138 -19.68 -27.37 -0.22
CA PHE A 138 -20.09 -28.51 0.64
C PHE A 138 -21.60 -28.65 0.75
N LEU A 139 -22.29 -27.50 0.79
CA LEU A 139 -23.74 -27.37 0.83
C LEU A 139 -24.39 -27.83 -0.49
N GLU A 140 -23.80 -27.53 -1.65
CA GLU A 140 -24.16 -28.11 -2.96
C GLU A 140 -24.05 -29.63 -2.93
N GLY A 141 -22.97 -30.17 -2.35
CA GLY A 141 -22.79 -31.61 -2.14
C GLY A 141 -23.88 -32.25 -1.27
N ALA A 142 -24.59 -31.46 -0.45
CA ALA A 142 -25.73 -31.89 0.36
C ALA A 142 -27.09 -31.69 -0.34
N GLY A 143 -27.12 -31.17 -1.57
CA GLY A 143 -28.33 -31.03 -2.40
C GLY A 143 -28.81 -29.59 -2.62
N LEU A 144 -28.03 -28.56 -2.27
CA LEU A 144 -28.36 -27.17 -2.64
C LEU A 144 -28.12 -26.90 -4.14
N PRO A 145 -28.82 -25.91 -4.73
CA PRO A 145 -28.64 -25.55 -6.14
C PRO A 145 -27.23 -25.00 -6.46
N ASP A 146 -26.77 -25.23 -7.69
CA ASP A 146 -25.48 -24.76 -8.17
C ASP A 146 -25.32 -23.22 -8.08
N LEU A 147 -24.20 -22.77 -7.54
CA LEU A 147 -23.83 -21.37 -7.45
C LEU A 147 -23.32 -20.85 -8.78
N ASN A 148 -23.96 -19.79 -9.29
CA ASN A 148 -23.42 -19.10 -10.45
C ASN A 148 -22.14 -18.33 -10.07
N TRP A 149 -21.04 -18.63 -10.77
CA TRP A 149 -19.73 -17.98 -10.60
C TRP A 149 -19.79 -16.44 -10.73
N THR A 150 -20.80 -15.90 -11.40
CA THR A 150 -21.05 -14.45 -11.52
C THR A 150 -21.22 -13.77 -10.16
N TYR A 151 -21.63 -14.48 -9.11
CA TYR A 151 -21.81 -13.93 -7.76
C TYR A 151 -20.51 -13.85 -6.94
N VAL A 152 -19.47 -14.57 -7.34
CA VAL A 152 -18.21 -14.66 -6.58
C VAL A 152 -17.49 -13.30 -6.54
N LEU A 153 -17.38 -12.62 -7.69
CA LEU A 153 -16.72 -11.32 -7.78
C LEU A 153 -17.47 -10.20 -7.04
N PRO A 154 -18.80 -10.04 -7.18
CA PRO A 154 -19.58 -9.11 -6.37
C PRO A 154 -19.41 -9.35 -4.86
N LEU A 155 -19.48 -10.62 -4.41
CA LEU A 155 -19.26 -10.98 -3.02
C LEU A 155 -17.87 -10.52 -2.53
N MET A 156 -16.82 -10.85 -3.29
CA MET A 156 -15.46 -10.41 -2.97
C MET A 156 -15.35 -8.90 -2.92
N THR A 157 -15.98 -8.18 -3.84
CA THR A 157 -15.97 -6.72 -3.90
C THR A 157 -16.62 -6.10 -2.66
N VAL A 158 -17.76 -6.65 -2.21
CA VAL A 158 -18.44 -6.21 -0.99
C VAL A 158 -17.57 -6.48 0.24
N LEU A 159 -16.99 -7.68 0.34
CA LEU A 159 -16.09 -8.04 1.44
C LEU A 159 -14.82 -7.18 1.48
N TRP A 160 -14.28 -6.83 0.31
CA TRP A 160 -13.16 -5.91 0.19
C TRP A 160 -13.53 -4.51 0.68
N GLY A 161 -14.65 -3.95 0.24
CA GLY A 161 -15.14 -2.65 0.71
C GLY A 161 -15.37 -2.62 2.22
N ALA A 162 -15.96 -3.68 2.78
CA ALA A 162 -16.12 -3.84 4.23
C ALA A 162 -14.76 -3.92 4.95
N GLY A 163 -13.83 -4.72 4.44
CA GLY A 163 -12.47 -4.83 4.95
C GLY A 163 -11.75 -3.48 4.97
N THR A 164 -11.79 -2.74 3.87
CA THR A 164 -11.20 -1.39 3.77
C THR A 164 -11.79 -0.45 4.82
N ALA A 165 -13.11 -0.43 5.00
CA ALA A 165 -13.77 0.40 6.01
C ALA A 165 -13.36 0.04 7.43
N ILE A 166 -13.33 -1.27 7.77
CA ILE A 166 -12.96 -1.77 9.09
C ILE A 166 -11.49 -1.43 9.41
N PHE A 167 -10.57 -1.72 8.50
CA PHE A 167 -9.15 -1.45 8.72
C PHE A 167 -8.87 0.06 8.79
N ALA A 168 -9.48 0.87 7.92
CA ALA A 168 -9.36 2.33 7.98
C ALA A 168 -9.89 2.89 9.32
N TRP A 169 -11.03 2.39 9.80
CA TRP A 169 -11.61 2.80 11.08
C TRP A 169 -10.73 2.39 12.27
N ARG A 170 -10.10 1.21 12.22
CA ARG A 170 -9.16 0.74 13.25
C ARG A 170 -7.90 1.60 13.33
N TYR A 171 -7.30 1.94 12.18
CA TYR A 171 -6.14 2.83 12.14
C TYR A 171 -6.46 4.25 12.62
N ARG A 172 -7.68 4.74 12.39
CA ARG A 172 -8.11 6.06 12.86
C ARG A 172 -8.31 6.13 14.38
N GLN A 173 -8.74 5.04 15.01
CA GLN A 173 -8.95 4.97 16.47
C GLN A 173 -7.68 4.69 17.25
N GLY A 174 -6.70 4.01 16.64
CA GLY A 174 -5.37 3.81 17.20
C GLY A 174 -4.52 5.09 17.15
N ARG A 175 -5.03 6.20 17.69
CA ARG A 175 -4.16 7.33 18.05
C ARG A 175 -3.08 6.82 19.00
N PRO A 176 -1.81 7.23 18.86
CA PRO A 176 -0.79 6.94 19.86
C PRO A 176 -1.23 7.41 21.25
#